data_AF-A0A6A4GHI6-F1
#
_entry.id   AF-A0A6A4GHI6-F1
#
_cell.length_a   1.000
_cell.length_b   1.000
_cell.length_c   1.000
_cell.angle_alpha   90.00
_cell.angle_beta   90.00
_cell.angle_gamma   90.00
#
_symmetry.space_group_name_H-M   'P 1'
#
loop_
_entity.id
_entity.type
_entity.pdbx_description
1 polymer ?
#
loop_
_entity_poly.entity_id
_entity_poly.type
_entity_poly.pdbx_seq_one_letter_code
_entity_poly.pdbx_strand_id
1 'polypeptide(L)'
;MASLITIATSDLEMIQKNPTHFEVLKWFFTNPLFLWFEQRNKRDKERESREAKDLDRLEDERRKSYVLPLVIEVQCNQTTLKNPSFCHELYKAGCHFQISILLFMNPCLAYISTNAHGLKKIKVSCTGQPTIVVLDLASLLIHFGIDPKDPLDGLSFNDFHQAGRNLYCFKCERDSTPDGLGTRSTWTRQHFGFWGSKPDAEVMYKDWKPREWKLREERYTYLLVFDLQDYREEWSQTKLAADMDAKLEVLCSGYLAKTGSSSKPVAAATLSSSLIHVAHTSR
;
A
#
# COMPACT_ATOMS: atom_id res chain seq x y z
N MET A 1 36.10 -9.11 26.63
CA MET A 1 36.16 -8.93 25.16
C MET A 1 35.70 -10.24 24.52
N ALA A 2 34.60 -10.24 23.78
CA ALA A 2 34.14 -11.39 23.00
C ALA A 2 34.08 -10.97 21.52
N SER A 3 34.87 -11.62 20.67
CA SER A 3 34.91 -11.34 19.24
C SER A 3 33.73 -12.05 18.56
N LEU A 4 32.88 -11.30 17.85
CA LEU A 4 31.84 -11.85 16.98
C LEU A 4 32.50 -12.48 15.75
N ILE A 5 32.60 -13.81 15.73
CA ILE A 5 33.06 -14.53 14.55
C ILE A 5 31.98 -14.39 13.48
N THR A 6 32.26 -13.60 12.45
CA THR A 6 31.39 -13.42 11.27
C THR A 6 31.92 -14.33 10.18
N ILE A 7 31.17 -15.38 9.82
CA ILE A 7 31.53 -16.27 8.72
C ILE A 7 31.02 -15.63 7.43
N ALA A 8 31.91 -15.43 6.45
CA ALA A 8 31.51 -14.91 5.14
C ALA A 8 30.58 -15.89 4.43
N THR A 9 29.61 -15.38 3.68
CA THR A 9 28.62 -16.21 2.95
C THR A 9 29.26 -17.17 1.96
N SER A 10 30.40 -16.80 1.37
CA SER A 10 31.21 -17.68 0.51
C SER A 10 31.77 -18.90 1.25
N ASP A 11 32.23 -18.68 2.48
CA ASP A 11 32.84 -19.72 3.30
C ASP A 11 31.76 -20.67 3.85
N LEU A 12 30.58 -20.12 4.13
CA LEU A 12 29.38 -20.89 4.49
C LEU A 12 28.95 -21.84 3.37
N GLU A 13 28.93 -21.36 2.12
CA GLU A 13 28.61 -22.20 0.95
C GLU A 13 29.67 -23.28 0.70
N MET A 14 30.95 -22.96 0.92
CA MET A 14 32.06 -23.90 0.75
C MET A 14 32.00 -25.04 1.77
N ILE A 15 31.66 -24.73 3.04
CA ILE A 15 31.45 -25.73 4.09
C ILE A 15 30.22 -26.60 3.78
N GLN A 16 29.18 -26.02 3.17
CA GLN A 16 27.92 -26.71 2.84
C GLN A 16 28.07 -27.67 1.64
N LYS A 17 28.82 -27.28 0.61
CA LYS A 17 28.96 -28.05 -0.65
C LYS A 17 29.99 -29.17 -0.59
N ASN A 18 30.84 -29.20 0.44
CA ASN A 18 31.88 -30.22 0.59
C ASN A 18 31.61 -31.11 1.83
N PRO A 19 31.07 -32.32 1.65
CA PRO A 19 30.70 -33.23 2.74
C PRO A 19 31.87 -33.52 3.69
N THR A 20 33.09 -33.56 3.16
CA THR A 20 34.31 -33.85 3.90
C THR A 20 34.69 -32.70 4.85
N HIS A 21 34.47 -31.45 4.44
CA HIS A 21 34.72 -30.28 5.31
C HIS A 21 33.66 -30.13 6.40
N PHE A 22 32.40 -30.45 6.10
CA PHE A 22 31.33 -30.41 7.08
C PHE A 22 31.55 -31.40 8.22
N GLU A 23 31.99 -32.64 7.93
CA GLU A 23 32.27 -33.65 8.96
C GLU A 23 33.44 -33.29 9.88
N VAL A 24 34.46 -32.61 9.37
CA VAL A 24 35.60 -32.14 10.18
C VAL A 24 35.18 -30.98 11.09
N LEU A 25 34.34 -30.07 10.60
CA LEU A 25 33.92 -28.87 11.33
C LEU A 25 32.74 -29.08 12.29
N LYS A 26 31.97 -30.15 12.09
CA LYS A 26 30.82 -30.53 12.92
C LYS A 26 31.13 -30.58 14.41
N TRP A 27 32.34 -31.03 14.78
CA TRP A 27 32.77 -31.16 16.17
C TRP A 27 33.02 -29.81 16.87
N PHE A 28 33.14 -28.72 16.12
CA PHE A 28 33.40 -27.37 16.64
C PHE A 28 32.13 -26.51 16.75
N PHE A 29 30.99 -26.98 16.24
CA PHE A 29 29.74 -26.23 16.29
C PHE A 29 28.98 -26.48 17.60
N THR A 30 28.40 -25.41 18.15
CA THR A 30 27.46 -25.52 19.26
C THR A 30 26.12 -26.09 18.77
N ASN A 31 25.43 -26.86 19.62
CA ASN A 31 24.15 -27.53 19.29
C ASN A 31 23.12 -26.67 18.54
N PRO A 32 22.91 -25.38 18.86
CA PRO A 32 21.96 -24.54 18.13
C PRO A 32 22.36 -24.29 16.67
N LEU A 33 23.67 -24.13 16.41
CA LEU A 33 24.20 -23.87 15.08
C LEU A 33 24.13 -25.14 14.21
N PHE A 34 24.40 -26.30 14.82
CA PHE A 34 24.30 -27.60 14.18
C PHE A 34 22.86 -27.91 13.71
N LEU A 35 21.87 -27.70 14.58
CA LEU A 35 20.45 -27.91 14.25
C LEU A 35 19.96 -26.98 13.13
N TRP A 36 20.48 -25.75 13.09
CA TRP A 36 20.18 -24.80 12.02
C TRP A 36 20.71 -25.28 10.66
N PHE A 37 21.93 -25.83 10.62
CA PHE A 37 22.52 -26.41 9.41
C PHE A 37 21.75 -27.63 8.91
N GLU A 38 21.35 -28.55 9.79
CA GLU A 38 20.56 -29.73 9.39
C GLU A 38 19.19 -29.36 8.80
N GLN A 39 18.48 -28.41 9.43
CA GLN A 39 17.17 -27.94 8.92
C GLN A 39 17.28 -27.21 7.59
N ARG A 40 18.42 -26.56 7.32
CA ARG A 40 18.65 -25.87 6.04
C ARG A 40 18.99 -26.86 4.93
N ASN A 41 19.89 -27.81 5.18
CA ASN A 41 20.23 -28.86 4.22
C ASN A 41 19.05 -29.78 3.87
N LYS A 42 18.12 -30.01 4.81
CA LYS A 42 16.90 -30.77 4.54
C LYS A 42 15.95 -30.03 3.58
N ARG A 43 15.81 -28.71 3.74
CA ARG A 43 14.98 -27.87 2.87
C ARG A 43 15.53 -27.74 1.45
N ASP A 44 16.85 -27.67 1.31
CA ASP A 44 17.50 -27.55 0.00
C ASP A 44 17.42 -28.87 -0.80
N LYS A 45 17.59 -30.04 -0.15
CA LYS A 45 17.39 -31.36 -0.80
C LYS A 45 15.95 -31.61 -1.25
N GLU A 46 14.96 -31.07 -0.52
CA GLU A 46 13.55 -31.15 -0.88
C GLU A 46 13.19 -30.23 -2.07
N ARG A 47 13.98 -29.17 -2.31
CA ARG A 47 13.82 -28.23 -3.41
C ARG A 47 14.42 -28.77 -4.72
N GLU A 48 15.61 -29.34 -4.69
CA GLU A 48 16.27 -29.94 -5.87
C GLU A 48 15.49 -31.15 -6.44
N SER A 49 14.81 -31.92 -5.58
CA SER A 49 13.93 -33.02 -5.97
C SER A 49 12.69 -32.58 -6.77
N ARG A 50 12.24 -31.33 -6.60
CA ARG A 50 11.09 -30.77 -7.33
C ARG A 50 11.52 -30.13 -8.66
N GLU A 51 12.71 -29.53 -8.71
CA GLU A 51 13.24 -28.85 -9.90
C GLU A 51 13.69 -29.85 -10.99
N ALA A 52 14.10 -31.07 -10.63
CA ALA A 52 14.47 -32.12 -11.60
C ALA A 52 13.27 -32.71 -12.39
N LYS A 53 12.02 -32.55 -11.91
CA LYS A 53 10.81 -33.05 -12.59
C LYS A 53 10.20 -32.06 -13.58
N ASP A 54 10.55 -30.78 -13.51
CA ASP A 54 9.98 -29.74 -14.38
C ASP A 54 10.79 -29.47 -15.66
N LEU A 55 12.05 -29.92 -15.73
CA LEU A 55 12.91 -29.75 -16.92
C LEU A 55 12.49 -30.62 -18.11
N ASP A 56 12.01 -31.85 -17.86
CA ASP A 56 11.51 -32.76 -18.91
C ASP A 56 10.21 -32.26 -19.56
N ARG A 57 9.44 -31.42 -18.85
CA ARG A 57 8.16 -30.90 -19.33
C ARG A 57 8.30 -29.62 -20.17
N LEU A 58 9.44 -28.93 -20.06
CA LEU A 58 9.71 -27.63 -20.66
C LEU A 58 10.28 -27.71 -22.09
N GLU A 59 10.89 -28.84 -22.47
CA GLU A 59 11.39 -29.05 -23.83
C GLU A 59 10.29 -29.40 -24.84
N ASP A 60 9.18 -30.00 -24.39
CA ASP A 60 8.09 -30.46 -25.27
C ASP A 60 7.14 -29.33 -25.71
N GLU A 61 7.01 -28.25 -24.90
CA GLU A 61 6.19 -27.09 -25.23
C GLU A 61 6.88 -26.08 -26.18
N ARG A 62 8.22 -26.06 -26.23
CA ARG A 62 8.97 -25.08 -27.04
C ARG A 62 8.87 -25.35 -28.56
N ARG A 63 8.32 -26.49 -28.99
CA ARG A 63 8.17 -26.86 -30.41
C ARG A 63 6.81 -26.47 -31.04
N LYS A 64 5.89 -25.80 -30.33
CA LYS A 64 4.49 -25.65 -30.79
C LYS A 64 3.88 -24.25 -30.98
N SER A 65 4.61 -23.13 -30.93
CA SER A 65 3.92 -21.82 -31.10
C SER A 65 4.70 -20.74 -31.85
N TYR A 66 4.61 -20.79 -33.18
CA TYR A 66 4.51 -19.59 -34.02
C TYR A 66 3.21 -19.67 -34.83
N VAL A 67 2.07 -19.44 -34.17
CA VAL A 67 0.80 -19.12 -34.82
C VAL A 67 0.15 -18.02 -34.00
N LEU A 68 -0.06 -16.86 -34.60
CA LEU A 68 -0.80 -15.75 -33.99
C LEU A 68 -2.25 -16.21 -33.71
N PRO A 69 -2.83 -15.93 -32.52
CA PRO A 69 -4.19 -16.34 -32.24
C PRO A 69 -5.21 -15.51 -33.03
N LEU A 70 -6.24 -16.20 -33.52
CA LEU A 70 -7.44 -15.63 -34.15
C LEU A 70 -8.18 -14.73 -33.15
N VAL A 71 -8.46 -13.49 -33.55
CA VAL A 71 -9.28 -12.55 -32.77
C VAL A 71 -10.73 -13.01 -32.85
N ILE A 72 -11.27 -13.49 -31.74
CA ILE A 72 -12.70 -13.79 -31.57
C ILE A 72 -13.33 -12.57 -30.89
N GLU A 73 -14.26 -11.90 -31.57
CA GLU A 73 -15.11 -10.88 -30.96
C GLU A 73 -16.10 -11.57 -30.01
N VAL A 74 -15.95 -11.33 -28.71
CA VAL A 74 -16.84 -11.86 -27.68
C VAL A 74 -17.82 -10.78 -27.25
N GLN A 75 -19.11 -11.08 -27.38
CA GLN A 75 -20.21 -10.23 -26.92
C GLN A 75 -20.16 -10.04 -25.39
N CYS A 76 -20.14 -8.79 -24.94
CA CYS A 76 -19.98 -8.45 -23.53
C CYS A 76 -21.28 -8.65 -22.75
N ASN A 77 -21.43 -9.81 -22.09
CA ASN A 77 -22.49 -10.04 -21.10
C ASN A 77 -22.15 -9.29 -19.80
N GLN A 78 -22.91 -8.23 -19.50
CA GLN A 78 -22.66 -7.29 -18.39
C GLN A 78 -23.00 -7.83 -16.98
N THR A 79 -23.28 -9.13 -16.83
CA THR A 79 -23.85 -9.70 -15.59
C THR A 79 -22.91 -10.58 -14.76
N THR A 80 -21.69 -10.86 -15.23
CA THR A 80 -20.69 -11.55 -14.41
C THR A 80 -19.80 -10.50 -13.74
N LEU A 81 -19.65 -10.58 -12.42
CA LEU A 81 -18.72 -9.77 -11.63
C LEU A 81 -17.32 -9.89 -12.25
N LYS A 82 -16.95 -8.99 -13.17
CA LYS A 82 -15.69 -9.09 -13.91
C LYS A 82 -14.57 -8.99 -12.90
N ASN A 83 -13.78 -10.05 -12.78
CA ASN A 83 -12.49 -9.93 -12.10
C ASN A 83 -11.70 -8.81 -12.81
N PRO A 84 -11.11 -7.87 -12.05
CA PRO A 84 -10.30 -6.83 -12.65
C PRO A 84 -9.15 -7.50 -13.42
N SER A 85 -8.98 -7.12 -14.69
CA SER A 85 -7.84 -7.54 -15.50
C SER A 85 -6.77 -6.47 -15.41
N PHE A 86 -5.54 -6.86 -15.08
CA PHE A 86 -4.42 -5.94 -14.97
C PHE A 86 -3.51 -6.05 -16.20
N CYS A 87 -3.13 -4.91 -16.79
CA CYS A 87 -2.21 -4.92 -17.91
C CYS A 87 -0.79 -5.30 -17.46
N HIS A 88 -0.01 -5.85 -18.40
CA HIS A 88 1.35 -6.31 -18.14
C HIS A 88 2.26 -5.19 -17.61
N GLU A 89 2.10 -3.96 -18.11
CA GLU A 89 2.87 -2.80 -17.66
C GLU A 89 2.65 -2.46 -16.19
N LEU A 90 1.40 -2.52 -15.72
CA LEU A 90 1.05 -2.30 -14.31
C LEU A 90 1.61 -3.41 -13.43
N TYR A 91 1.48 -4.68 -13.87
CA TYR A 91 2.07 -5.82 -13.19
C TYR A 91 3.58 -5.67 -13.01
N LYS A 92 4.29 -5.32 -14.11
CA LYS A 92 5.73 -5.10 -14.10
C LYS A 92 6.12 -3.97 -13.14
N ALA A 93 5.42 -2.83 -13.18
CA ALA A 93 5.67 -1.74 -12.22
C ALA A 93 5.47 -2.19 -10.78
N GLY A 94 4.42 -2.95 -10.50
CA GLY A 94 4.14 -3.49 -9.16
C GLY A 94 5.21 -4.43 -8.63
N CYS A 95 5.97 -5.11 -9.50
CA CYS A 95 7.09 -5.95 -9.09
C CYS A 95 8.25 -5.15 -8.48
N HIS A 96 8.39 -3.87 -8.83
CA HIS A 96 9.52 -3.04 -8.43
C HIS A 96 9.11 -1.90 -7.49
N PHE A 97 7.86 -1.46 -7.55
CA PHE A 97 7.35 -0.34 -6.77
C PHE A 97 6.06 -0.70 -6.04
N GLN A 98 5.85 -0.01 -4.92
CA GLN A 98 4.53 0.10 -4.33
C GLN A 98 3.64 0.96 -5.25
N ILE A 99 2.49 0.42 -5.62
CA ILE A 99 1.49 1.14 -6.40
C ILE A 99 0.49 1.74 -5.41
N SER A 100 0.17 3.03 -5.58
CA SER A 100 -0.87 3.70 -4.79
C SER A 100 -2.22 2.99 -4.92
N ILE A 101 -2.94 2.86 -3.81
CA ILE A 101 -4.30 2.27 -3.81
C ILE A 101 -5.25 3.01 -4.74
N LEU A 102 -5.08 4.33 -4.90
CA LEU A 102 -5.93 5.13 -5.79
C LEU A 102 -5.86 4.70 -7.25
N LEU A 103 -4.72 4.16 -7.70
CA LEU A 103 -4.60 3.63 -9.06
C LEU A 103 -5.38 2.32 -9.27
N PHE A 104 -5.87 1.70 -8.19
CA PHE A 104 -6.73 0.52 -8.23
C PHE A 104 -8.22 0.85 -8.27
N MET A 105 -8.61 2.12 -8.34
CA MET A 105 -9.99 2.49 -8.66
C MET A 105 -10.33 2.02 -10.08
N ASN A 106 -11.56 1.56 -10.31
CA ASN A 106 -12.01 1.08 -11.63
C ASN A 106 -11.74 2.07 -12.79
N PRO A 107 -12.04 3.39 -12.69
CA PRO A 107 -11.73 4.33 -13.76
C PRO A 107 -10.23 4.41 -14.07
N CYS A 108 -9.38 4.37 -13.04
CA CYS A 108 -7.92 4.40 -13.21
C CYS A 108 -7.44 3.12 -13.90
N LEU A 109 -7.89 1.94 -13.46
CA LEU A 109 -7.53 0.66 -14.07
C LEU A 109 -8.00 0.56 -15.52
N ALA A 110 -9.22 1.03 -15.82
CA ALA A 110 -9.73 1.07 -17.18
C ALA A 110 -8.84 1.94 -18.08
N TYR A 111 -8.51 3.16 -17.64
CA TYR A 111 -7.62 4.06 -18.37
C TYR A 111 -6.24 3.45 -18.59
N ILE A 112 -5.64 2.86 -17.53
CA ILE A 112 -4.31 2.25 -17.60
C ILE A 112 -4.31 1.09 -18.59
N SER A 113 -5.33 0.23 -18.55
CA SER A 113 -5.44 -0.91 -19.45
C SER A 113 -5.64 -0.50 -20.91
N THR A 114 -6.50 0.49 -21.17
CA THR A 114 -6.74 1.00 -22.53
C THR A 114 -5.51 1.70 -23.13
N ASN A 115 -4.74 2.40 -22.32
CA ASN A 115 -3.62 3.23 -22.80
C ASN A 115 -2.23 2.62 -22.54
N ALA A 116 -2.15 1.38 -22.05
CA ALA A 116 -0.95 0.77 -21.46
C ALA A 116 0.34 0.97 -22.30
N HIS A 117 0.23 0.84 -23.62
CA HIS A 117 1.38 0.98 -24.52
C HIS A 117 1.84 2.42 -24.72
N GLY A 118 0.94 3.40 -24.65
CA GLY A 118 1.21 4.83 -24.81
C GLY A 118 1.56 5.57 -23.51
N LEU A 119 1.38 4.93 -22.35
CA LEU A 119 1.75 5.52 -21.07
C LEU A 119 3.25 5.72 -20.96
N LYS A 120 3.65 6.80 -20.27
CA LYS A 120 5.04 7.13 -20.02
C LYS A 120 5.72 6.01 -19.22
N LYS A 121 6.94 5.68 -19.62
CA LYS A 121 7.76 4.62 -19.02
C LYS A 121 9.11 5.19 -18.59
N ILE A 122 9.62 4.71 -17.47
CA ILE A 122 10.92 5.08 -16.92
C ILE A 122 11.85 3.86 -16.90
N LYS A 123 13.15 4.14 -17.02
CA LYS A 123 14.21 3.15 -16.84
C LYS A 123 14.59 3.12 -15.36
N VAL A 124 14.59 1.93 -14.77
CA VAL A 124 14.96 1.71 -13.38
C VAL A 124 16.15 0.78 -13.36
N SER A 125 17.22 1.24 -12.71
CA SER A 125 18.44 0.47 -12.47
C SER A 125 18.47 0.10 -10.99
N CYS A 126 18.59 -1.20 -10.72
CA CYS A 126 18.90 -1.70 -9.39
C CYS A 126 20.36 -2.19 -9.41
N THR A 127 21.11 -1.90 -8.35
CA THR A 127 22.53 -2.29 -8.24
C THR A 127 22.70 -3.79 -8.50
N GLY A 128 23.54 -4.16 -9.47
CA GLY A 128 23.79 -5.56 -9.82
C GLY A 128 22.71 -6.23 -10.68
N GLN A 129 21.69 -5.49 -11.14
CA GLN A 129 20.64 -6.02 -12.03
C GLN A 129 20.52 -5.25 -13.34
N PRO A 130 20.04 -5.90 -14.42
CA PRO A 130 19.80 -5.24 -15.69
C PRO A 130 18.78 -4.10 -15.53
N THR A 131 19.00 -3.03 -16.28
CA THR A 131 18.05 -1.90 -16.33
C THR A 131 16.72 -2.38 -16.91
N ILE A 132 15.65 -2.12 -16.18
CA ILE A 132 14.29 -2.49 -16.57
C ILE A 132 13.49 -1.24 -16.95
N VAL A 133 12.58 -1.40 -17.90
CA VAL A 133 11.62 -0.36 -18.29
C VAL A 133 10.27 -0.66 -17.64
N VAL A 134 9.75 0.28 -16.86
CA VAL A 134 8.50 0.15 -16.10
C VAL A 134 7.65 1.41 -16.24
N LEU A 135 6.37 1.29 -15.89
CA LEU A 135 5.40 2.39 -15.91
C LEU A 135 5.85 3.54 -14.99
N ASP A 136 5.75 4.78 -15.47
CA ASP A 136 5.97 5.96 -14.64
C ASP A 136 4.74 6.23 -13.75
N LEU A 137 4.76 5.67 -12.56
CA LEU A 137 3.68 5.82 -11.59
C LEU A 137 3.48 7.27 -11.16
N ALA A 138 4.54 8.07 -11.06
CA ALA A 138 4.43 9.47 -10.66
C ALA A 138 3.67 10.29 -11.71
N SER A 139 3.96 10.07 -13.00
CA SER A 139 3.21 10.72 -14.08
C SER A 139 1.74 10.31 -14.11
N LEU A 140 1.41 9.07 -13.71
CA LEU A 140 0.02 8.63 -13.59
C LEU A 140 -0.71 9.30 -12.43
N LEU A 141 -0.06 9.42 -11.26
CA LEU A 141 -0.65 10.12 -10.13
C LEU A 141 -0.97 11.58 -10.50
N ILE A 142 -0.02 12.28 -11.15
CA ILE A 142 -0.23 13.64 -11.66
C ILE A 142 -1.39 13.70 -12.66
N HIS A 143 -1.46 12.74 -13.59
CA HIS A 143 -2.54 12.69 -14.59
C HIS A 143 -3.92 12.59 -13.94
N PHE A 144 -4.06 11.84 -12.85
CA PHE A 144 -5.30 11.72 -12.10
C PHE A 144 -5.51 12.81 -11.04
N GLY A 145 -4.60 13.80 -10.94
CA GLY A 145 -4.69 14.85 -9.92
C GLY A 145 -4.50 14.35 -8.50
N ILE A 146 -3.80 13.22 -8.32
CA ILE A 146 -3.57 12.60 -7.02
C ILE A 146 -2.30 13.21 -6.41
N ASP A 147 -2.42 13.82 -5.23
CA ASP A 147 -1.26 14.29 -4.48
C ASP A 147 -0.50 13.08 -3.87
N PRO A 148 0.79 12.89 -4.18
CA PRO A 148 1.59 11.86 -3.53
C PRO A 148 1.74 12.06 -2.01
N LYS A 149 1.58 13.28 -1.49
CA LYS A 149 1.71 13.63 -0.07
C LYS A 149 0.44 13.38 0.73
N ASP A 150 -0.72 13.44 0.08
CA ASP A 150 -1.99 12.99 0.63
C ASP A 150 -2.66 12.03 -0.35
N PRO A 151 -2.12 10.79 -0.47
CA PRO A 151 -2.57 9.80 -1.44
C PRO A 151 -3.92 9.19 -1.07
N LEU A 152 -4.62 9.82 -0.15
CA LEU A 152 -5.90 9.41 0.38
C LEU A 152 -6.91 10.55 0.29
N ASP A 153 -6.52 11.81 0.01
CA ASP A 153 -7.46 12.91 -0.19
C ASP A 153 -8.51 12.57 -1.27
N GLY A 154 -9.76 12.97 -1.02
CA GLY A 154 -10.88 12.73 -1.93
C GLY A 154 -11.36 11.27 -2.10
N LEU A 155 -10.64 10.26 -1.58
CA LEU A 155 -11.11 8.87 -1.66
C LEU A 155 -12.33 8.65 -0.78
N SER A 156 -13.44 8.14 -1.32
CA SER A 156 -14.63 7.78 -0.54
C SER A 156 -14.52 6.39 0.08
N PHE A 157 -15.36 6.07 1.08
CA PHE A 157 -15.38 4.74 1.70
C PHE A 157 -15.68 3.62 0.68
N ASN A 158 -16.62 3.87 -0.24
CA ASN A 158 -16.96 2.90 -1.29
C ASN A 158 -15.82 2.71 -2.29
N ASP A 159 -15.17 3.80 -2.70
CA ASP A 159 -14.03 3.74 -3.61
C ASP A 159 -12.83 3.05 -2.95
N PHE A 160 -12.62 3.27 -1.64
CA PHE A 160 -11.62 2.56 -0.85
C PHE A 160 -11.87 1.05 -0.85
N HIS A 161 -13.11 0.63 -0.62
CA HIS A 161 -13.48 -0.79 -0.66
C HIS A 161 -13.29 -1.40 -2.04
N GLN A 162 -13.70 -0.69 -3.09
CA GLN A 162 -13.51 -1.13 -4.47
C GLN A 162 -12.03 -1.26 -4.81
N ALA A 163 -11.24 -0.24 -4.49
CA ALA A 163 -9.81 -0.21 -4.76
C ALA A 163 -9.06 -1.28 -3.94
N GLY A 164 -9.44 -1.50 -2.67
CA GLY A 164 -8.91 -2.56 -1.81
C GLY A 164 -9.19 -3.96 -2.37
N ARG A 165 -10.41 -4.19 -2.90
CA ARG A 165 -10.74 -5.43 -3.60
C ARG A 165 -9.87 -5.64 -4.84
N ASN A 166 -9.71 -4.61 -5.67
CA ASN A 166 -8.89 -4.69 -6.86
C ASN A 166 -7.41 -4.92 -6.51
N LEU A 167 -6.91 -4.26 -5.48
CA LEU A 167 -5.56 -4.49 -4.96
C LEU A 167 -5.38 -5.93 -4.46
N TYR A 168 -6.38 -6.51 -3.79
CA TYR A 168 -6.37 -7.93 -3.39
C TYR A 168 -6.23 -8.86 -4.60
N CYS A 169 -7.07 -8.68 -5.64
CA CYS A 169 -6.98 -9.45 -6.88
C CYS A 169 -5.58 -9.33 -7.53
N PHE A 170 -5.04 -8.11 -7.59
CA PHE A 170 -3.69 -7.87 -8.09
C PHE A 170 -2.62 -8.60 -7.28
N LYS A 171 -2.76 -8.65 -5.94
CA LYS A 171 -1.82 -9.41 -5.09
C LYS A 171 -1.95 -10.92 -5.29
N CYS A 172 -3.14 -11.45 -5.51
CA CYS A 172 -3.33 -12.88 -5.84
C CYS A 172 -2.57 -13.25 -7.13
N GLU A 173 -2.69 -12.43 -8.18
CA GLU A 173 -1.94 -12.62 -9.42
C GLU A 173 -0.43 -12.55 -9.18
N ARG A 174 0.03 -11.59 -8.38
CA ARG A 174 1.46 -11.44 -8.04
C ARG A 174 2.05 -12.55 -7.21
N ASP A 175 1.24 -13.19 -6.37
CA ASP A 175 1.67 -14.32 -5.57
C ASP A 175 1.49 -15.65 -6.33
N SER A 176 1.04 -15.61 -7.60
CA SER A 176 0.70 -16.79 -8.40
C SER A 176 -0.26 -17.75 -7.68
N THR A 177 -1.14 -17.21 -6.83
CA THR A 177 -2.06 -17.96 -5.97
C THR A 177 -3.48 -17.45 -6.21
N PRO A 178 -4.24 -18.06 -7.14
CA PRO A 178 -5.60 -17.64 -7.45
C PRO A 178 -6.57 -17.77 -6.25
N ASP A 179 -6.26 -18.70 -5.33
CA ASP A 179 -6.96 -18.90 -4.06
C ASP A 179 -6.62 -17.83 -2.99
N GLY A 180 -5.68 -16.93 -3.31
CA GLY A 180 -5.24 -15.85 -2.44
C GLY A 180 -4.55 -16.31 -1.18
N LEU A 181 -3.94 -17.51 -1.19
CA LEU A 181 -3.13 -18.03 -0.09
C LEU A 181 -1.69 -17.48 -0.04
N GLY A 182 -1.31 -16.66 -1.01
CA GLY A 182 -0.04 -15.94 -1.01
C GLY A 182 0.13 -14.96 0.15
N THR A 183 1.38 -14.63 0.47
CA THR A 183 1.73 -13.73 1.59
C THR A 183 1.20 -12.30 1.39
N ARG A 184 1.18 -11.79 0.15
CA ARG A 184 0.69 -10.44 -0.15
C ARG A 184 -0.83 -10.43 -0.22
N SER A 185 -1.43 -11.42 -0.87
CA SER A 185 -2.89 -11.55 -0.97
C SER A 185 -3.53 -11.77 0.41
N THR A 186 -2.93 -12.61 1.24
CA THR A 186 -3.42 -12.90 2.60
C THR A 186 -3.39 -11.64 3.47
N TRP A 187 -2.26 -10.92 3.50
CA TRP A 187 -2.17 -9.67 4.24
C TRP A 187 -3.20 -8.64 3.74
N THR A 188 -3.33 -8.50 2.42
CA THR A 188 -4.26 -7.54 1.80
C THR A 188 -5.70 -7.87 2.21
N ARG A 189 -6.11 -9.15 2.13
CA ARG A 189 -7.44 -9.59 2.57
C ARG A 189 -7.69 -9.29 4.03
N GLN A 190 -6.73 -9.58 4.91
CA GLN A 190 -6.85 -9.36 6.35
C GLN A 190 -6.92 -7.87 6.69
N HIS A 191 -6.06 -7.04 6.08
CA HIS A 191 -5.99 -5.60 6.29
C HIS A 191 -7.30 -4.91 5.90
N PHE A 192 -7.73 -5.05 4.64
CA PHE A 192 -8.97 -4.42 4.17
C PHE A 192 -10.22 -5.03 4.82
N GLY A 193 -10.19 -6.34 5.10
CA GLY A 193 -11.26 -7.02 5.83
C GLY A 193 -11.42 -6.53 7.27
N PHE A 194 -10.32 -6.20 7.96
CA PHE A 194 -10.40 -5.66 9.32
C PHE A 194 -11.13 -4.31 9.35
N TRP A 195 -10.71 -3.35 8.52
CA TRP A 195 -11.30 -2.01 8.50
C TRP A 195 -12.75 -2.04 7.99
N GLY A 196 -13.01 -2.81 6.94
CA GLY A 196 -14.34 -2.96 6.36
C GLY A 196 -15.35 -3.74 7.19
N SER A 197 -14.90 -4.54 8.16
CA SER A 197 -15.78 -5.35 9.02
C SER A 197 -16.29 -4.61 10.25
N LYS A 198 -15.87 -3.36 10.48
CA LYS A 198 -16.35 -2.59 11.64
C LYS A 198 -17.79 -2.13 11.40
N PRO A 199 -18.70 -2.28 12.38
CA PRO A 199 -20.10 -1.85 12.23
C PRO A 199 -20.26 -0.36 11.85
N ASP A 200 -19.32 0.46 12.30
CA ASP A 200 -19.24 1.91 12.14
C ASP A 200 -18.13 2.34 11.16
N ALA A 201 -17.63 1.41 10.33
CA ALA A 201 -16.52 1.65 9.40
C ALA A 201 -16.77 2.84 8.47
N GLU A 202 -17.97 2.94 7.87
CA GLU A 202 -18.29 4.02 6.93
C GLU A 202 -18.37 5.38 7.64
N VAL A 203 -19.03 5.43 8.79
CA VAL A 203 -19.22 6.67 9.57
C VAL A 203 -17.88 7.19 10.08
N MET A 204 -17.04 6.29 10.59
CA MET A 204 -15.72 6.62 11.13
C MET A 204 -14.64 6.77 10.06
N TYR A 205 -14.99 6.71 8.77
CA TYR A 205 -14.02 6.60 7.68
C TYR A 205 -12.98 7.71 7.72
N LYS A 206 -13.39 8.94 7.98
CA LYS A 206 -12.48 10.10 8.09
C LYS A 206 -11.46 9.93 9.21
N ASP A 207 -11.84 9.30 10.31
CA ASP A 207 -11.03 9.17 11.51
C ASP A 207 -10.00 8.04 11.40
N TRP A 208 -10.39 6.90 10.83
CA TRP A 208 -9.48 5.75 10.74
C TRP A 208 -8.63 5.71 9.47
N LYS A 209 -9.03 6.39 8.40
CA LYS A 209 -8.31 6.40 7.12
C LYS A 209 -6.81 6.78 7.26
N PRO A 210 -6.41 7.77 8.08
CA PRO A 210 -4.98 8.06 8.31
C PRO A 210 -4.22 6.91 8.99
N ARG A 211 -4.88 6.17 9.90
CA ARG A 211 -4.26 5.02 10.59
C ARG A 211 -4.15 3.80 9.69
N GLU A 212 -5.15 3.55 8.84
CA GLU A 212 -5.06 2.55 7.78
C GLU A 212 -3.85 2.80 6.88
N TRP A 213 -3.67 4.05 6.43
CA TRP A 213 -2.56 4.45 5.58
C TRP A 213 -1.21 4.11 6.22
N LYS A 214 -1.03 4.53 7.47
CA LYS A 214 0.18 4.29 8.25
C LYS A 214 0.52 2.79 8.29
N LEU A 215 -0.43 1.94 8.67
CA LEU A 215 -0.22 0.48 8.74
C LEU A 215 0.14 -0.12 7.38
N ARG A 216 -0.41 0.44 6.30
CA ARG A 216 -0.10 0.00 4.94
C ARG A 216 1.30 0.46 4.49
N GLU A 217 1.73 1.66 4.83
CA GLU A 217 3.11 2.11 4.59
C GLU A 217 4.14 1.30 5.39
N GLU A 218 3.86 1.03 6.66
CA GLU A 218 4.72 0.20 7.50
C GLU A 218 4.86 -1.22 6.94
N ARG A 219 3.75 -1.81 6.45
CA ARG A 219 3.78 -3.08 5.72
C ARG A 219 4.73 -3.02 4.52
N TYR A 220 4.65 -1.99 3.70
CA TYR A 220 5.46 -1.95 2.48
C TYR A 220 6.93 -1.63 2.77
N THR A 221 7.20 -0.87 3.83
CA THR A 221 8.57 -0.51 4.24
C THR A 221 9.29 -1.68 4.91
N TYR A 222 8.63 -2.37 5.84
CA TYR A 222 9.25 -3.38 6.69
C TYR A 222 8.79 -4.81 6.41
N LEU A 223 7.87 -5.00 5.46
CA LEU A 223 7.27 -6.31 5.15
C LEU A 223 6.65 -7.00 6.38
N LEU A 224 6.03 -6.22 7.28
CA LEU A 224 5.39 -6.72 8.51
C LEU A 224 4.24 -7.69 8.21
N VAL A 225 4.05 -8.71 9.03
CA VAL A 225 2.87 -9.57 8.94
C VAL A 225 1.64 -8.85 9.49
N PHE A 226 0.44 -9.37 9.18
CA PHE A 226 -0.78 -8.85 9.79
C PHE A 226 -0.84 -9.32 11.25
N ASP A 227 -0.96 -8.38 12.18
CA ASP A 227 -1.19 -8.65 13.59
C ASP A 227 -2.58 -8.14 14.00
N LEU A 228 -3.42 -9.03 14.53
CA LEU A 228 -4.79 -8.65 14.88
C LEU A 228 -4.85 -7.73 16.11
N GLN A 229 -3.91 -7.88 17.04
CA GLN A 229 -3.87 -7.10 18.26
C GLN A 229 -3.50 -5.65 17.96
N ASP A 230 -2.47 -5.43 17.15
CA ASP A 230 -2.05 -4.08 16.70
C ASP A 230 -3.23 -3.34 16.04
N TYR A 231 -3.96 -4.02 15.16
CA TYR A 231 -5.12 -3.42 14.48
C TYR A 231 -6.26 -3.10 15.46
N ARG A 232 -6.50 -3.94 16.48
CA ARG A 232 -7.50 -3.66 17.52
C ARG A 232 -7.12 -2.43 18.35
N GLU A 233 -5.84 -2.27 18.63
CA GLU A 233 -5.32 -1.11 19.36
C GLU A 233 -5.46 0.17 18.53
N GLU A 234 -5.05 0.15 17.26
CA GLU A 234 -5.22 1.27 16.34
C GLU A 234 -6.71 1.65 16.16
N TRP A 235 -7.60 0.66 16.06
CA TRP A 235 -9.05 0.89 16.02
C TRP A 235 -9.56 1.55 17.31
N SER A 236 -9.12 1.07 18.47
CA SER A 236 -9.53 1.61 19.77
C SER A 236 -9.06 3.06 19.94
N GLN A 237 -7.82 3.35 19.52
CA GLN A 237 -7.27 4.70 19.53
C GLN A 237 -8.00 5.62 18.54
N THR A 238 -8.46 5.10 17.39
CA THR A 238 -9.32 5.85 16.45
C THR A 238 -10.59 6.31 17.15
N LYS A 239 -11.29 5.39 17.81
CA LYS A 239 -12.54 5.71 18.53
C LYS A 239 -12.33 6.77 19.60
N LEU A 240 -11.28 6.62 20.39
CA LEU A 240 -10.94 7.60 21.43
C LEU A 240 -10.64 8.98 20.84
N ALA A 241 -9.91 9.06 19.72
CA ALA A 241 -9.62 10.33 19.06
C ALA A 241 -10.89 10.98 18.51
N ALA A 242 -11.72 10.23 17.78
CA ALA A 242 -12.99 10.72 17.24
C ALA A 242 -13.93 11.22 18.34
N ASP A 243 -14.03 10.50 19.47
CA ASP A 243 -14.82 10.93 20.63
C ASP A 243 -14.29 12.21 21.27
N MET A 244 -12.97 12.40 21.33
CA MET A 244 -12.37 13.63 21.84
C MET A 244 -12.62 14.81 20.91
N ASP A 245 -12.46 14.62 19.61
CA ASP A 245 -12.67 15.65 18.60
C ASP A 245 -14.13 16.12 18.59
N ALA A 246 -15.08 15.17 18.64
CA ALA A 246 -16.51 15.48 18.76
C ALA A 246 -16.83 16.29 20.04
N LYS A 247 -16.23 15.94 21.18
CA LYS A 247 -16.40 16.71 22.42
C LYS A 247 -15.80 18.11 22.31
N LEU A 248 -14.67 18.25 21.66
CA LEU A 248 -13.96 19.52 21.48
C LEU A 248 -14.76 20.44 20.54
N GLU A 249 -15.33 19.90 19.46
CA GLU A 249 -16.20 20.64 18.55
C GLU A 249 -17.47 21.17 19.24
N VAL A 250 -18.09 20.36 20.11
CA VAL A 250 -19.24 20.79 20.93
C VAL A 250 -18.85 21.92 21.89
N LEU A 251 -17.69 21.83 22.53
CA LEU A 251 -17.19 22.88 23.43
C LEU A 251 -16.89 24.18 22.68
N CYS A 252 -16.22 24.11 21.53
CA CYS A 252 -15.91 25.27 20.68
C CYS A 252 -17.20 25.93 20.15
N SER A 253 -18.15 25.14 19.68
CA SER A 253 -19.45 25.63 19.19
C SER A 253 -20.27 26.29 20.32
N GLY A 254 -20.26 25.69 21.51
CA GLY A 254 -20.90 26.27 22.69
C GLY A 254 -20.24 27.56 23.18
N TYR A 255 -18.91 27.69 23.04
CA TYR A 255 -18.18 28.92 23.36
C TYR A 255 -18.50 30.04 22.36
N LEU A 256 -18.52 29.74 21.06
CA LEU A 256 -18.87 30.70 20.00
C LEU A 256 -20.34 31.17 20.10
N ALA A 257 -21.26 30.29 20.47
CA ALA A 257 -22.66 30.67 20.72
C ALA A 257 -22.79 31.65 21.91
N LYS A 258 -21.98 31.46 22.97
CA LYS A 258 -21.97 32.35 24.14
C LYS A 258 -21.31 33.70 23.86
N THR A 259 -20.29 33.77 23.01
CA THR A 259 -19.64 35.03 22.63
C THR A 259 -20.44 35.82 21.59
N GLY A 260 -21.14 35.14 20.67
CA GLY A 260 -22.07 35.77 19.72
C GLY A 260 -23.31 36.39 20.38
N SER A 261 -23.81 35.76 21.46
CA SER A 261 -24.93 36.28 22.26
C SER A 261 -24.52 37.44 23.21
N SER A 262 -23.22 37.71 23.37
CA SER A 262 -22.69 38.79 24.20
C SER A 262 -22.16 39.96 23.34
N SER A 263 -22.85 40.29 22.26
CA SER A 263 -22.66 41.56 21.55
C SER A 263 -23.61 42.61 22.14
N LYS A 264 -23.20 43.25 23.24
CA LYS A 264 -23.78 44.55 23.60
C LYS A 264 -23.41 45.54 22.49
N PRO A 265 -24.35 46.37 22.00
CA PRO A 265 -24.04 47.34 20.97
C PRO A 265 -23.04 48.35 21.53
N VAL A 266 -21.91 48.52 20.85
CA VAL A 266 -21.03 49.67 21.07
C VAL A 266 -21.84 50.89 20.64
N ALA A 267 -22.24 51.72 21.61
CA ALA A 267 -22.91 52.98 21.34
C ALA A 267 -22.00 53.84 20.45
N ALA A 268 -22.49 54.17 19.27
CA ALA A 268 -21.89 55.17 18.40
C ALA A 268 -21.83 56.50 19.14
N ALA A 269 -20.62 56.96 19.47
CA ALA A 269 -20.41 58.32 19.96
C ALA A 269 -20.55 59.28 18.76
N THR A 270 -21.77 59.78 18.57
CA THR A 270 -22.08 60.85 17.62
C THR A 270 -21.37 62.13 18.06
N LEU A 271 -20.43 62.61 17.23
CA LEU A 271 -19.87 63.96 17.31
C LEU A 271 -21.00 64.96 17.03
N SER A 272 -21.52 65.62 18.06
CA SER A 272 -22.43 66.76 17.92
C SER A 272 -21.62 68.04 17.83
N SER A 273 -21.50 68.55 16.61
CA SER A 273 -21.05 69.91 16.30
C SER A 273 -22.07 70.92 16.85
N SER A 274 -21.63 71.79 17.74
CA SER A 274 -22.38 72.99 18.13
C SER A 274 -21.70 74.21 17.52
N LEU A 275 -22.21 74.61 16.36
CA LEU A 275 -22.06 75.94 15.80
C LEU A 275 -22.63 76.98 16.78
N ILE A 276 -21.79 77.89 17.27
CA ILE A 276 -22.23 79.24 17.64
C ILE A 276 -21.47 80.20 16.73
N HIS A 277 -22.22 80.72 15.77
CA HIS A 277 -21.89 81.87 14.96
C HIS A 277 -22.18 83.15 15.76
N VAL A 278 -21.39 84.21 15.55
CA VAL A 278 -21.65 85.68 15.66
C VAL A 278 -20.38 86.35 16.20
N ALA A 279 -19.84 87.46 15.70
CA ALA A 279 -19.92 88.18 14.44
C ALA A 279 -18.72 89.16 14.41
N HIS A 280 -18.29 89.47 13.19
CA HIS A 280 -17.56 90.66 12.71
C HIS A 280 -17.20 91.81 13.66
N THR A 281 -15.94 92.28 13.54
CA THR A 281 -15.49 93.60 12.99
C THR A 281 -13.95 93.61 12.90
N SER A 282 -13.31 93.67 11.71
CA SER A 282 -12.65 94.87 11.12
C SER A 282 -11.95 95.77 12.15
N ARG A 283 -10.65 96.05 12.12
CA ARG A 283 -9.73 96.40 11.02
C ARG A 283 -8.29 96.16 11.48
#